data_AF-A0A1W9VZE2-F1
#
_entry.id   AF-A0A1W9VZE2-F1
#
_cell.length_a   1.000
_cell.length_b   1.000
_cell.length_c   1.000
_cell.angle_alpha   90.00
_cell.angle_beta   90.00
_cell.angle_gamma   90.00
#
_symmetry.space_group_name_H-M   'P 1'
#
loop_
_entity.id
_entity.type
_entity.pdbx_description
1 polymer ?
#
loop_
_entity_poly.entity_id
_entity_poly.type
_entity_poly.pdbx_seq_one_letter_code
_entity_poly.pdbx_strand_id
1 'polypeptide(L)'
;MNVADLDGNGKAEIYVCNLTATNAGSFVLEWDGAKFKEIIRGQTWLIRVVDLPGKGKVVLGQRRNAEGNYIGGVHRLKRQGNELASVEALNLPRFSNVFNFSQSDLSGKGSVFTTLLGPWEHLQVYNPAGETLWKSDDFFGGSLSYMSWMDPTSSANDEAQTAVRIFISSPIFTYDVDKDGKKEVVICKNDSKAGRLFTDFRWFGSGRVHFMGWDEASLVSQWTSQKLSGTVVGYQVADVDNDGLMELAVASVTSESYFLGFPKSRLVVYDLE
;
A
#
# COMPACT_ATOMS: atom_id res chain seq x y z
N MET A 1 -1.93 -6.71 -5.86
CA MET A 1 -3.23 -7.17 -6.39
C MET A 1 -4.31 -6.43 -5.63
N ASN A 2 -5.37 -5.99 -6.30
CA ASN A 2 -6.52 -5.33 -5.68
C ASN A 2 -7.81 -5.96 -6.24
N VAL A 3 -8.88 -5.96 -5.47
CA VAL A 3 -10.16 -6.57 -5.86
C VAL A 3 -11.30 -5.58 -5.60
N ALA A 4 -12.10 -5.29 -6.61
CA ALA A 4 -13.31 -4.47 -6.48
C ALA A 4 -14.22 -4.63 -7.70
N ASP A 5 -15.53 -4.47 -7.50
CA ASP A 5 -16.51 -4.29 -8.57
C ASP A 5 -16.55 -2.79 -8.91
N LEU A 6 -15.86 -2.38 -9.98
CA LEU A 6 -15.82 -0.97 -10.39
C LEU A 6 -16.73 -0.65 -11.57
N ASP A 7 -17.30 -1.66 -12.23
CA ASP A 7 -18.29 -1.46 -13.29
C ASP A 7 -19.74 -1.62 -12.82
N GLY A 8 -19.95 -2.09 -11.58
CA GLY A 8 -21.23 -2.18 -10.91
C GLY A 8 -22.07 -3.39 -11.32
N ASN A 9 -21.44 -4.43 -11.88
CA ASN A 9 -22.13 -5.62 -12.37
C ASN A 9 -22.42 -6.67 -11.28
N GLY A 10 -22.00 -6.44 -10.03
CA GLY A 10 -22.16 -7.34 -8.90
C GLY A 10 -21.06 -8.41 -8.78
N LYS A 11 -20.04 -8.37 -9.63
CA LYS A 11 -18.87 -9.27 -9.59
C LYS A 11 -17.60 -8.43 -9.52
N ALA A 12 -16.79 -8.69 -8.51
CA ALA A 12 -15.52 -7.98 -8.38
C ALA A 12 -14.52 -8.40 -9.48
N GLU A 13 -13.84 -7.41 -10.07
CA GLU A 13 -12.67 -7.64 -10.91
C GLU A 13 -11.38 -7.61 -10.09
N ILE A 14 -10.33 -8.22 -10.64
CA ILE A 14 -8.99 -8.25 -10.05
C ILE A 14 -8.08 -7.33 -10.84
N TYR A 15 -7.58 -6.29 -10.17
CA TYR A 15 -6.67 -5.28 -10.71
C TYR A 15 -5.23 -5.64 -10.32
N VAL A 16 -4.42 -5.98 -11.32
CA VAL A 16 -3.03 -6.37 -11.14
C VAL A 16 -2.11 -5.37 -11.82
N CYS A 17 -1.08 -4.91 -11.10
CA CYS A 17 0.12 -4.37 -11.71
C CYS A 17 1.33 -5.21 -11.34
N ASN A 18 2.27 -5.30 -12.26
CA ASN A 18 3.57 -5.89 -12.09
C ASN A 18 4.65 -4.92 -12.53
N LEU A 19 5.86 -5.17 -12.04
CA LEU A 19 7.05 -4.43 -12.40
C LEU A 19 7.98 -5.38 -13.13
N THR A 20 8.43 -4.96 -14.29
CA THR A 20 9.53 -5.59 -15.03
C THR A 20 10.79 -4.75 -14.80
N ALA A 21 11.94 -5.20 -15.31
CA ALA A 21 13.21 -4.47 -15.17
C ALA A 21 13.14 -3.03 -15.73
N THR A 22 12.27 -2.77 -16.72
CA THR A 22 12.22 -1.47 -17.42
C THR A 22 10.83 -0.84 -17.49
N ASN A 23 9.76 -1.54 -17.11
CA ASN A 23 8.39 -1.03 -17.27
C ASN A 23 7.43 -1.51 -16.18
N ALA A 24 6.41 -0.69 -15.88
CA ALA A 24 5.22 -1.13 -15.18
C ALA A 24 4.22 -1.71 -16.18
N GLY A 25 3.66 -2.88 -15.86
CA GLY A 25 2.55 -3.48 -16.58
C GLY A 25 1.32 -3.55 -15.69
N SER A 26 0.13 -3.45 -16.28
CA SER A 26 -1.14 -3.75 -15.61
C SER A 26 -2.16 -4.40 -16.52
N PHE A 27 -3.01 -5.20 -15.89
CA PHE A 27 -4.12 -5.90 -16.51
C PHE A 27 -5.26 -6.07 -15.48
N VAL A 28 -6.45 -6.36 -15.98
CA VAL A 28 -7.66 -6.59 -15.17
C VAL A 28 -8.25 -7.95 -15.54
N LEU A 29 -8.52 -8.76 -14.52
CA LEU A 29 -9.18 -10.06 -14.67
C LEU A 29 -10.63 -9.99 -14.19
N GLU A 30 -11.52 -10.70 -14.88
CA GLU A 30 -12.91 -10.90 -14.48
C GLU A 30 -13.22 -12.40 -14.46
N TRP A 31 -14.06 -12.83 -13.51
CA TRP A 31 -14.54 -14.21 -13.46
C TRP A 31 -15.75 -14.40 -14.40
N ASP A 32 -15.59 -15.25 -15.42
CA ASP A 32 -16.65 -15.51 -16.40
C ASP A 32 -17.66 -16.59 -15.97
N GLY A 33 -17.49 -17.18 -14.78
CA GLY A 33 -18.27 -18.33 -14.31
C GLY A 33 -17.48 -19.63 -14.29
N ALA A 34 -16.38 -19.74 -15.03
CA ALA A 34 -15.54 -20.94 -15.11
C ALA A 34 -14.04 -20.65 -14.97
N LYS A 35 -13.58 -19.48 -15.40
CA LYS A 35 -12.18 -19.07 -15.32
C LYS A 35 -12.03 -17.55 -15.19
N PHE A 36 -10.83 -17.14 -14.77
CA PHE A 36 -10.43 -15.74 -14.86
C PHE A 36 -10.01 -15.39 -16.29
N LYS A 37 -10.58 -14.31 -16.82
CA LYS A 37 -10.28 -13.79 -18.16
C LYS A 37 -9.71 -12.38 -18.07
N GLU A 38 -8.65 -12.11 -18.81
CA GLU A 38 -8.14 -10.74 -19.01
C GLU A 38 -9.13 -9.92 -19.85
N ILE A 39 -9.80 -8.97 -19.21
CA ILE A 39 -10.71 -8.01 -19.83
C ILE A 39 -10.00 -6.70 -20.22
N ILE A 40 -8.89 -6.37 -19.57
CA ILE A 40 -8.00 -5.25 -19.90
C ILE A 40 -6.56 -5.77 -19.79
N ARG A 41 -5.68 -5.38 -20.72
CA ARG A 41 -4.27 -5.83 -20.75
C ARG A 41 -3.33 -4.75 -21.27
N GLY A 42 -2.04 -4.96 -21.05
CA GLY A 42 -0.99 -4.13 -21.67
C GLY A 42 -0.98 -2.66 -21.22
N GLN A 43 -1.55 -2.37 -20.05
CA GLN A 43 -1.58 -1.01 -19.51
C GLN A 43 -0.23 -0.68 -18.86
N THR A 44 0.17 0.59 -18.89
CA THR A 44 1.47 1.04 -18.34
C THR A 44 1.31 1.78 -17.00
N TRP A 45 0.31 1.37 -16.22
CA TRP A 45 -0.01 1.98 -14.92
C TRP A 45 0.47 1.07 -13.78
N LEU A 46 1.07 1.67 -12.76
CA LEU A 46 1.02 1.10 -11.41
C LEU A 46 -0.36 1.41 -10.84
N ILE A 47 -1.06 0.39 -10.35
CA ILE A 47 -2.46 0.54 -9.96
C ILE A 47 -2.73 0.11 -8.52
N ARG A 48 -3.69 0.80 -7.92
CA ARG A 48 -4.20 0.53 -6.59
C ARG A 48 -5.68 0.86 -6.51
N VAL A 49 -6.47 -0.01 -5.91
CA VAL A 49 -7.87 0.32 -5.59
C VAL A 49 -7.93 0.87 -4.19
N VAL A 50 -8.61 1.99 -4.02
CA VAL A 50 -8.81 2.65 -2.72
C VAL A 50 -10.25 3.14 -2.61
N ASP A 51 -10.70 3.37 -1.38
CA ASP A 51 -11.92 4.13 -1.12
C ASP A 51 -11.55 5.61 -0.95
N LEU A 52 -12.12 6.49 -1.77
CA LEU A 52 -11.92 7.94 -1.68
C LEU A 52 -13.16 8.62 -1.11
N PRO A 53 -13.01 9.57 -0.16
CA PRO A 53 -14.13 10.35 0.36
C PRO A 53 -14.97 11.00 -0.75
N GLY A 54 -16.27 10.78 -0.71
CA GLY A 54 -17.24 11.29 -1.68
C GLY A 54 -17.20 10.63 -3.07
N LYS A 55 -16.29 9.69 -3.35
CA LYS A 55 -16.18 8.99 -4.64
C LYS A 55 -16.35 7.47 -4.52
N GLY A 56 -16.25 6.91 -3.32
CA GLY A 56 -16.31 5.47 -3.07
C GLY A 56 -15.06 4.74 -3.58
N LYS A 57 -15.21 3.44 -3.88
CA LYS A 57 -14.12 2.64 -4.44
C LYS A 57 -13.73 3.13 -5.84
N VAL A 58 -12.45 3.39 -6.03
CA VAL A 58 -11.87 3.83 -7.32
C VAL A 58 -10.55 3.13 -7.58
N VAL A 59 -10.17 3.03 -8.86
CA VAL A 59 -8.82 2.65 -9.25
C VAL A 59 -7.96 3.90 -9.45
N LEU A 60 -6.81 3.92 -8.79
CA LEU A 60 -5.75 4.90 -8.96
C LEU A 60 -4.64 4.35 -9.85
N GLY A 61 -3.97 5.27 -10.54
CA GLY A 61 -2.90 4.98 -11.48
C GLY A 61 -1.77 6.00 -11.36
N GLN A 62 -0.52 5.51 -11.42
CA GLN A 62 0.64 6.37 -11.65
C GLN A 62 1.61 5.69 -12.62
N ARG A 63 2.23 6.48 -13.50
CA ARG A 63 3.23 5.96 -14.45
C ARG A 63 4.60 5.89 -13.81
N ARG A 64 5.49 5.11 -14.42
CA ARG A 64 6.89 4.96 -14.01
C ARG A 64 7.78 4.94 -15.25
N ASN A 65 9.00 5.46 -15.16
CA ASN A 65 9.99 5.37 -16.26
C ASN A 65 10.86 4.12 -16.12
N ALA A 66 11.70 3.89 -17.13
CA ALA A 66 12.65 2.77 -17.14
C ALA A 66 13.68 2.86 -16.02
N GLU A 67 13.96 4.07 -15.52
CA GLU A 67 14.84 4.30 -14.38
C GLU A 67 14.16 4.01 -13.03
N GLY A 68 12.91 3.50 -13.04
CA GLY A 68 12.22 3.16 -11.82
C GLY A 68 11.75 4.39 -11.02
N ASN A 69 11.62 5.56 -11.61
CA ASN A 69 11.04 6.74 -10.96
C ASN A 69 9.55 6.88 -11.30
N TYR A 70 8.74 7.22 -10.29
CA TYR A 70 7.35 7.62 -10.52
C TYR A 70 7.31 8.87 -11.40
N ILE A 71 6.49 8.85 -12.45
CA ILE A 71 6.31 9.98 -13.37
C ILE A 71 4.94 10.60 -13.16
N GLY A 72 4.91 11.93 -13.02
CA GLY A 72 3.68 12.69 -12.91
C GLY A 72 2.92 12.43 -11.60
N GLY A 73 1.68 12.91 -11.56
CA GLY A 73 0.79 12.75 -10.42
C GLY A 73 0.16 11.36 -10.33
N VAL A 74 -0.51 11.10 -9.22
CA VAL A 74 -1.44 9.98 -9.10
C VAL A 74 -2.77 10.40 -9.71
N HIS A 75 -3.33 9.56 -10.57
CA HIS A 75 -4.57 9.82 -11.27
C HIS A 75 -5.65 8.84 -10.86
N ARG A 76 -6.90 9.29 -10.79
CA ARG A 76 -8.05 8.39 -10.84
C ARG A 76 -8.18 7.89 -12.27
N LEU A 77 -8.30 6.57 -12.41
CA LEU A 77 -8.54 5.92 -13.70
C LEU A 77 -10.00 5.48 -13.79
N LYS A 78 -10.52 5.37 -15.01
CA LYS A 78 -11.83 4.79 -15.31
C LYS A 78 -11.69 3.82 -16.47
N ARG A 79 -12.41 2.69 -16.41
CA ARG A 79 -12.55 1.79 -17.55
C ARG A 79 -13.24 2.51 -18.71
N GLN A 80 -12.61 2.52 -19.87
CA GLN A 80 -13.16 3.00 -21.12
C GLN A 80 -12.95 1.91 -22.18
N GLY A 81 -13.98 1.11 -22.43
CA GLY A 81 -13.87 -0.11 -23.23
C GLY A 81 -12.86 -1.10 -22.63
N ASN A 82 -11.76 -1.30 -23.34
CA ASN A 82 -10.70 -2.25 -22.97
C ASN A 82 -9.45 -1.56 -22.37
N GLU A 83 -9.57 -0.31 -21.94
CA GLU A 83 -8.47 0.49 -21.41
C GLU A 83 -8.79 1.12 -20.05
N LEU A 84 -7.75 1.45 -19.29
CA LEU A 84 -7.83 2.29 -18.10
C LEU A 84 -7.36 3.71 -18.46
N ALA A 85 -8.32 4.62 -18.60
CA ALA A 85 -8.07 6.00 -18.97
C ALA A 85 -8.01 6.91 -17.73
N SER A 86 -7.06 7.85 -17.72
CA SER A 86 -6.98 8.89 -16.69
C SER A 86 -8.16 9.85 -16.82
N VAL A 87 -8.83 10.13 -15.70
CA VAL A 87 -9.98 11.05 -15.67
C VAL A 87 -9.76 12.26 -14.75
N GLU A 88 -8.82 12.17 -13.81
CA GLU A 88 -8.59 13.22 -12.80
C GLU A 88 -7.22 13.02 -12.15
N ALA A 89 -6.43 14.09 -12.02
CA ALA A 89 -5.22 14.07 -11.19
C ALA A 89 -5.57 14.42 -9.75
N LEU A 90 -5.04 13.67 -8.77
CA LEU A 90 -5.24 13.96 -7.36
C LEU A 90 -4.27 15.07 -6.93
N ASN A 91 -4.76 16.02 -6.14
CA ASN A 91 -3.90 16.97 -5.44
C ASN A 91 -3.33 16.29 -4.18
N LEU A 92 -2.06 15.89 -4.23
CA LEU A 92 -1.39 15.15 -3.16
C LEU A 92 -0.12 15.86 -2.70
N PRO A 93 0.27 15.69 -1.41
CA PRO A 93 1.53 16.21 -0.91
C PRO A 93 2.74 15.71 -1.70
N ARG A 94 3.85 16.45 -1.62
CA ARG A 94 5.14 16.02 -2.20
C ARG A 94 5.53 14.63 -1.68
N PHE A 95 6.18 13.85 -2.52
CA PHE A 95 6.60 12.45 -2.25
C PHE A 95 5.46 11.42 -2.19
N SER A 96 4.22 11.83 -2.49
CA SER A 96 3.13 10.89 -2.71
C SER A 96 3.36 10.08 -3.98
N ASN A 97 3.05 8.81 -3.90
CA ASN A 97 2.94 7.88 -5.01
C ASN A 97 1.70 7.00 -4.82
N VAL A 98 1.34 6.23 -5.85
CA VAL A 98 0.10 5.42 -5.84
C VAL A 98 -0.01 4.45 -4.65
N PHE A 99 1.09 4.08 -3.97
CA PHE A 99 1.08 3.08 -2.89
C PHE A 99 1.17 3.64 -1.47
N ASN A 100 1.55 4.90 -1.25
CA ASN A 100 2.00 5.35 0.07
C ASN A 100 1.08 6.32 0.80
N PHE A 101 -0.17 6.51 0.37
CA PHE A 101 -1.11 7.40 1.05
C PHE A 101 -2.51 6.79 1.22
N SER A 102 -3.29 7.38 2.12
CA SER A 102 -4.74 7.26 2.22
C SER A 102 -5.37 8.65 2.34
N GLN A 103 -6.60 8.80 1.85
CA GLN A 103 -7.41 9.99 2.06
C GLN A 103 -8.66 9.62 2.83
N SER A 104 -8.99 10.38 3.88
CA SER A 104 -10.14 10.13 4.73
C SER A 104 -10.59 11.40 5.44
N ASP A 105 -11.83 11.40 5.91
CA ASP A 105 -12.30 12.39 6.87
C ASP A 105 -11.87 12.01 8.29
N LEU A 106 -10.61 12.27 8.62
CA LEU A 106 -10.02 11.93 9.91
C LEU A 106 -10.73 12.62 11.09
N SER A 107 -11.38 13.77 10.85
CA SER A 107 -12.04 14.55 11.90
C SER A 107 -13.53 14.23 12.07
N GLY A 108 -14.13 13.49 11.12
CA GLY A 108 -15.57 13.27 11.05
C GLY A 108 -16.40 14.54 10.77
N LYS A 109 -15.78 15.58 10.20
CA LYS A 109 -16.39 16.91 9.95
C LYS A 109 -16.52 17.24 8.45
N GLY A 110 -16.34 16.26 7.59
CA GLY A 110 -16.45 16.34 6.14
C GLY A 110 -15.19 16.82 5.39
N SER A 111 -14.09 17.10 6.09
CA SER A 111 -12.84 17.57 5.46
C SER A 111 -11.93 16.41 5.08
N VAL A 112 -11.39 16.43 3.86
CA VAL A 112 -10.52 15.34 3.36
C VAL A 112 -9.06 15.60 3.73
N PHE A 113 -8.54 14.79 4.64
CA PHE A 113 -7.12 14.79 5.01
C PHE A 113 -6.37 13.76 4.18
N THR A 114 -5.06 13.95 4.05
CA THR A 114 -4.17 12.94 3.45
C THR A 114 -3.21 12.41 4.51
N THR A 115 -3.24 11.12 4.76
CA THR A 115 -2.20 10.43 5.54
C THR A 115 -1.19 9.82 4.58
N LEU A 116 0.08 10.17 4.75
CA LEU A 116 1.19 9.77 3.88
C LEU A 116 2.21 8.98 4.69
N LEU A 117 2.60 7.80 4.20
CA LEU A 117 3.84 7.15 4.60
C LEU A 117 4.98 7.80 3.81
N GLY A 118 5.54 8.85 4.40
CA GLY A 118 6.50 9.75 3.78
C GLY A 118 7.92 9.17 3.73
N PRO A 119 8.89 10.01 3.32
CA PRO A 119 10.31 9.65 3.34
C PRO A 119 10.75 9.15 4.71
N TRP A 120 11.68 8.19 4.72
CA TRP A 120 12.17 7.53 5.93
C TRP A 120 11.09 6.82 6.74
N GLU A 121 9.94 6.53 6.10
CA GLU A 121 8.86 5.72 6.67
C GLU A 121 8.21 6.32 7.93
N HIS A 122 8.21 7.65 8.05
CA HIS A 122 7.36 8.35 9.01
C HIS A 122 5.96 8.56 8.44
N LEU A 123 4.94 8.42 9.29
CA LEU A 123 3.59 8.85 8.94
C LEU A 123 3.50 10.36 9.06
N GLN A 124 2.77 10.96 8.12
CA GLN A 124 2.51 12.38 8.06
C GLN A 124 1.03 12.60 7.79
N VAL A 125 0.44 13.61 8.42
CA VAL A 125 -0.95 14.01 8.17
C VAL A 125 -0.95 15.41 7.58
N TYR A 126 -1.68 15.56 6.48
CA TYR A 126 -1.85 16.82 5.75
C TYR A 126 -3.31 17.24 5.76
N ASN A 127 -3.54 18.53 5.93
CA ASN A 127 -4.87 19.13 5.79
C ASN A 127 -5.27 19.29 4.30
N PRO A 128 -6.52 19.67 3.98
CA PRO A 128 -6.96 19.87 2.60
C PRO A 128 -6.18 20.94 1.82
N ALA A 129 -5.56 21.90 2.51
CA ALA A 129 -4.72 22.94 1.92
C ALA A 129 -3.29 22.44 1.58
N GLY A 130 -2.94 21.22 1.99
CA GLY A 130 -1.62 20.62 1.77
C GLY A 130 -0.59 20.97 2.83
N GLU A 131 -1.01 21.52 3.98
CA GLU A 131 -0.14 21.83 5.10
C GLU A 131 0.02 20.60 6.00
N THR A 132 1.26 20.33 6.43
CA THR A 132 1.56 19.26 7.38
C THR A 132 1.02 19.63 8.76
N LEU A 133 0.11 18.83 9.31
CA LEU A 133 -0.41 18.97 10.67
C LEU A 133 0.42 18.19 11.68
N TRP A 134 0.88 17.00 11.29
CA TRP A 134 1.58 16.09 12.19
C TRP A 134 2.54 15.18 11.43
N LYS A 135 3.60 14.75 12.13
CA LYS A 135 4.55 13.73 11.69
C LYS A 135 4.85 12.81 12.87
N SER A 136 4.87 11.51 12.65
CA SER A 136 5.24 10.53 13.67
C SER A 136 6.72 10.64 14.05
N ASP A 137 7.03 10.42 15.33
CA ASP A 137 8.41 10.19 15.78
C ASP A 137 8.87 8.77 15.43
N ASP A 138 7.95 7.82 15.54
CA ASP A 138 8.15 6.42 15.18
C ASP A 138 8.19 6.20 13.66
N PHE A 139 8.84 5.11 13.28
CA PHE A 139 8.78 4.58 11.92
C PHE A 139 7.65 3.56 11.75
N PHE A 140 6.92 3.65 10.65
CA PHE A 140 5.83 2.74 10.25
C PHE A 140 6.18 2.02 8.94
N GLY A 141 5.33 1.15 8.43
CA GLY A 141 5.65 0.32 7.27
C GLY A 141 6.82 -0.63 7.54
N GLY A 142 7.87 -0.54 6.72
CA GLY A 142 8.98 -1.49 6.72
C GLY A 142 8.76 -2.65 5.74
N SER A 143 8.52 -2.32 4.47
CA SER A 143 8.31 -3.31 3.41
C SER A 143 9.61 -4.01 3.00
N LEU A 144 9.49 -5.28 2.62
CA LEU A 144 10.56 -6.05 1.94
C LEU A 144 10.45 -6.00 0.42
N SER A 145 9.35 -5.46 -0.12
CA SER A 145 9.14 -5.38 -1.56
C SER A 145 9.90 -4.19 -2.12
N TYR A 146 10.77 -4.44 -3.09
CA TYR A 146 11.53 -3.41 -3.78
C TYR A 146 11.64 -3.70 -5.27
N MET A 147 12.05 -2.68 -6.00
CA MET A 147 12.59 -2.82 -7.34
C MET A 147 14.09 -2.61 -7.31
N SER A 148 14.80 -3.39 -8.09
CA SER A 148 16.20 -3.16 -8.42
C SER A 148 16.28 -2.20 -9.59
N TRP A 149 17.05 -1.13 -9.43
CA TRP A 149 17.47 -0.25 -10.50
C TRP A 149 18.99 -0.31 -10.67
N MET A 150 19.44 -0.42 -11.91
CA MET A 150 20.87 -0.27 -12.24
C MET A 150 21.13 1.18 -12.60
N ASP A 151 22.06 1.82 -11.90
CA ASP A 151 22.46 3.19 -12.19
C ASP A 151 23.19 3.23 -13.54
N PRO A 152 22.64 3.90 -14.57
CA PRO A 152 23.28 4.00 -15.88
C PRO A 152 24.55 4.86 -15.85
N THR A 153 24.82 5.58 -14.75
CA THR A 153 26.06 6.32 -14.52
C THR A 153 27.12 5.52 -13.77
N SER A 154 26.79 4.33 -13.25
CA SER A 154 27.78 3.41 -12.68
C SER A 154 28.70 2.90 -13.79
N SER A 155 30.00 3.15 -13.66
CA SER A 155 30.98 2.78 -14.67
C SER A 155 31.07 1.26 -14.83
N ALA A 156 31.22 0.78 -16.07
CA ALA A 156 31.37 -0.64 -16.40
C ALA A 156 32.57 -1.36 -15.71
N ASN A 157 33.47 -0.61 -15.07
CA ASN A 157 34.63 -1.11 -14.32
C ASN A 157 34.39 -1.23 -12.81
N ASP A 158 33.19 -0.91 -12.32
CA ASP A 158 32.84 -1.10 -10.91
C ASP A 158 32.42 -2.56 -10.72
N GLU A 159 33.34 -3.40 -10.21
CA GLU A 159 33.09 -4.83 -9.93
C GLU A 159 31.92 -5.05 -8.95
N ALA A 160 31.43 -3.98 -8.31
CA ALA A 160 30.27 -3.95 -7.44
C ALA A 160 29.12 -3.09 -8.02
N GLN A 161 28.64 -3.39 -9.23
CA GLN A 161 27.34 -2.88 -9.72
C GLN A 161 26.20 -3.38 -8.81
N THR A 162 26.02 -2.72 -7.66
CA THR A 162 24.98 -3.07 -6.70
C THR A 162 23.72 -2.32 -7.11
N ALA A 163 22.72 -3.04 -7.58
CA ALA A 163 21.43 -2.44 -7.93
C ALA A 163 20.85 -1.69 -6.73
N VAL A 164 20.49 -0.42 -6.93
CA VAL A 164 19.83 0.41 -5.91
C VAL A 164 18.43 -0.16 -5.68
N ARG A 165 18.03 -0.33 -4.41
CA ARG A 165 16.69 -0.85 -4.08
C ARG A 165 15.72 0.30 -3.84
N ILE A 166 14.70 0.39 -4.69
CA ILE A 166 13.57 1.30 -4.50
C ILE A 166 12.43 0.53 -3.85
N PHE A 167 12.25 0.72 -2.55
CA PHE A 167 11.21 0.02 -1.78
C PHE A 167 9.80 0.53 -2.12
N ILE A 168 8.87 -0.41 -2.23
CA ILE A 168 7.43 -0.16 -2.38
C ILE A 168 6.84 -0.13 -0.98
N SER A 169 6.15 0.95 -0.63
CA SER A 169 5.54 1.16 0.68
C SER A 169 4.61 0.00 1.10
N SER A 170 4.60 -0.30 2.40
CA SER A 170 3.59 -1.18 2.98
C SER A 170 2.18 -0.60 2.74
N PRO A 171 1.13 -1.45 2.63
CA PRO A 171 -0.24 -0.98 2.39
C PRO A 171 -0.70 0.06 3.42
N ILE A 172 -1.36 1.15 3.02
CA ILE A 172 -1.91 2.13 3.97
C ILE A 172 -3.35 2.45 3.59
N PHE A 173 -4.33 1.98 4.35
CA PHE A 173 -5.75 2.21 4.03
C PHE A 173 -6.49 2.67 5.28
N THR A 174 -7.81 2.83 5.19
CA THR A 174 -8.63 3.24 6.33
C THR A 174 -9.79 2.28 6.56
N TYR A 175 -10.15 2.10 7.82
CA TYR A 175 -11.23 1.22 8.28
C TYR A 175 -11.78 1.77 9.59
N ASP A 176 -13.09 1.71 9.78
CA ASP A 176 -13.79 2.10 11.02
C ASP A 176 -13.87 0.86 11.92
N VAL A 177 -12.94 0.74 12.86
CA VAL A 177 -12.77 -0.48 13.67
C VAL A 177 -13.74 -0.57 14.83
N ASP A 178 -14.13 0.58 15.40
CA ASP A 178 -15.03 0.66 16.54
C ASP A 178 -16.48 1.02 16.16
N LYS A 179 -16.75 1.18 14.86
CA LYS A 179 -18.06 1.47 14.28
C LYS A 179 -18.59 2.83 14.76
N ASP A 180 -17.72 3.80 15.05
CA ASP A 180 -18.08 5.16 15.49
C ASP A 180 -18.39 6.12 14.32
N GLY A 181 -18.17 5.69 13.08
CA GLY A 181 -18.38 6.46 11.85
C GLY A 181 -17.13 7.22 11.37
N LYS A 182 -16.04 7.21 12.12
CA LYS A 182 -14.71 7.70 11.71
C LYS A 182 -13.86 6.50 11.32
N LYS A 183 -12.94 6.71 10.38
CA LYS A 183 -12.06 5.63 9.92
C LYS A 183 -10.66 5.84 10.46
N GLU A 184 -10.11 4.81 11.08
CA GLU A 184 -8.72 4.72 11.51
C GLU A 184 -7.81 4.45 10.30
N VAL A 185 -6.59 4.96 10.35
CA VAL A 185 -5.53 4.59 9.40
C VAL A 185 -4.95 3.24 9.76
N VAL A 186 -5.07 2.28 8.86
CA VAL A 186 -4.54 0.92 8.99
C VAL A 186 -3.16 0.82 8.35
N ILE A 187 -2.15 0.50 9.15
CA ILE A 187 -0.74 0.47 8.75
C ILE A 187 0.08 -0.47 9.64
N CYS A 188 1.03 -1.21 9.06
CA CYS A 188 1.94 -2.02 9.85
C CYS A 188 3.08 -1.20 10.46
N LYS A 189 3.66 -1.72 11.54
CA LYS A 189 4.93 -1.28 12.10
C LYS A 189 5.83 -2.49 12.25
N ASN A 190 6.82 -2.62 11.36
CA ASN A 190 7.86 -3.65 11.46
C ASN A 190 9.05 -3.14 12.29
N ASP A 191 9.42 -3.90 13.31
CA ASP A 191 10.51 -3.62 14.25
C ASP A 191 11.85 -4.08 13.65
N SER A 192 12.73 -3.13 13.32
CA SER A 192 14.04 -3.44 12.74
C SER A 192 15.02 -3.94 13.80
N LYS A 193 15.74 -5.02 13.50
CA LYS A 193 16.82 -5.54 14.36
C LYS A 193 18.12 -4.75 14.23
N ALA A 194 18.34 -4.09 13.09
CA ALA A 194 19.56 -3.32 12.80
C ALA A 194 19.35 -1.80 12.92
N GLY A 195 18.20 -1.38 13.45
CA GLY A 195 17.69 -0.02 13.23
C GLY A 195 17.34 0.22 11.75
N ARG A 196 16.77 1.38 11.41
CA ARG A 196 16.51 1.77 10.01
C ARG A 196 17.66 2.61 9.45
N LEU A 197 18.89 2.26 9.83
CA LEU A 197 20.10 3.03 9.56
C LEU A 197 20.68 2.78 8.16
N PHE A 198 20.37 1.63 7.54
CA PHE A 198 20.82 1.29 6.20
C PHE A 198 19.66 1.36 5.21
N THR A 199 19.90 1.96 4.04
CA THR A 199 18.89 2.12 2.99
C THR A 199 18.51 0.80 2.34
N ASP A 200 19.48 -0.07 2.07
CA ASP A 200 19.29 -1.29 1.26
C ASP A 200 19.18 -2.59 2.07
N PHE A 201 19.68 -2.59 3.31
CA PHE A 201 19.58 -3.73 4.22
C PHE A 201 18.39 -3.55 5.18
N ARG A 202 17.35 -4.35 4.98
CA ARG A 202 16.17 -4.39 5.85
C ARG A 202 16.08 -5.74 6.52
N TRP A 203 16.06 -5.74 7.85
CA TRP A 203 15.86 -6.93 8.65
C TRP A 203 14.92 -6.64 9.81
N PHE A 204 13.70 -7.15 9.72
CA PHE A 204 12.70 -6.98 10.75
C PHE A 204 12.50 -8.27 11.55
N GLY A 205 12.48 -8.16 12.87
CA GLY A 205 12.33 -9.30 13.76
C GLY A 205 10.88 -9.61 14.14
N SER A 206 10.04 -8.61 14.03
CA SER A 206 8.63 -8.66 14.39
C SER A 206 7.86 -7.54 13.71
N GLY A 207 6.54 -7.65 13.70
CA GLY A 207 5.66 -6.56 13.30
C GLY A 207 4.30 -6.62 13.96
N ARG A 208 3.58 -5.50 13.87
CA ARG A 208 2.17 -5.36 14.26
C ARG A 208 1.42 -4.58 13.19
N VAL A 209 0.11 -4.75 13.12
CA VAL A 209 -0.79 -3.87 12.37
C VAL A 209 -1.48 -2.95 13.37
N HIS A 210 -1.48 -1.65 13.07
CA HIS A 210 -2.09 -0.61 13.88
C HIS A 210 -3.30 -0.03 13.17
N PHE A 211 -4.34 0.27 13.94
CA PHE A 211 -5.48 1.09 13.53
C PHE A 211 -5.36 2.41 14.29
N MET A 212 -4.97 3.45 13.56
CA MET A 212 -4.57 4.73 14.11
C MET A 212 -5.70 5.76 13.94
N GLY A 213 -6.30 6.18 15.04
CA GLY A 213 -7.31 7.25 15.08
C GLY A 213 -6.66 8.62 15.22
N TRP A 214 -7.36 9.66 14.75
CA TRP A 214 -6.90 11.06 14.86
C TRP A 214 -7.45 11.70 16.14
N ASP A 215 -6.58 12.19 17.02
CA ASP A 215 -6.93 12.77 18.33
C ASP A 215 -6.93 14.32 18.33
N GLU A 216 -7.21 14.93 17.18
CA GLU A 216 -7.14 16.38 16.92
C GLU A 216 -5.72 16.94 16.76
N ALA A 217 -4.67 16.25 17.21
CA ALA A 217 -3.28 16.69 17.08
C ALA A 217 -2.34 15.66 16.45
N SER A 218 -2.63 14.37 16.60
CA SER A 218 -1.76 13.27 16.24
C SER A 218 -2.54 12.01 15.84
N LEU A 219 -1.85 11.06 15.19
CA LEU A 219 -2.38 9.71 15.02
C LEU A 219 -1.97 8.85 16.20
N VAL A 220 -2.96 8.24 16.87
CA VAL A 220 -2.79 7.38 18.04
C VAL A 220 -3.42 6.02 17.76
N SER A 221 -2.75 4.93 18.14
CA SER A 221 -3.26 3.58 17.95
C SER A 221 -4.47 3.33 18.85
N GLN A 222 -5.64 3.11 18.25
CA GLN A 222 -6.87 2.72 18.96
C GLN A 222 -6.97 1.20 19.11
N TRP A 223 -6.51 0.47 18.08
CA TRP A 223 -6.39 -0.98 18.11
C TRP A 223 -5.03 -1.42 17.54
N THR A 224 -4.52 -2.55 18.01
CA THR A 224 -3.27 -3.14 17.48
C THR A 224 -3.35 -4.66 17.49
N SER A 225 -2.85 -5.28 16.42
CA SER A 225 -2.71 -6.74 16.37
C SER A 225 -1.72 -7.23 17.44
N GLN A 226 -1.79 -8.52 17.78
CA GLN A 226 -0.71 -9.13 18.56
C GLN A 226 0.63 -9.00 17.84
N LYS A 227 1.73 -9.00 18.62
CA LYS A 227 3.08 -9.01 18.06
C LYS A 227 3.30 -10.29 17.27
N LEU A 228 3.54 -10.16 15.96
CA LEU A 228 3.90 -11.28 15.12
C LEU A 228 5.42 -11.39 15.02
N SER A 229 5.95 -12.61 15.11
CA SER A 229 7.34 -12.88 14.76
C SER A 229 7.54 -12.73 13.25
N GLY A 230 8.68 -12.17 12.86
CA GLY A 230 9.01 -11.90 11.47
C GLY A 230 8.39 -10.63 10.91
N THR A 231 8.55 -10.43 9.60
CA THR A 231 8.16 -9.20 8.91
C THR A 231 6.70 -9.29 8.46
N VAL A 232 5.86 -8.33 8.85
CA VAL A 232 4.50 -8.18 8.28
C VAL A 232 4.64 -7.67 6.84
N VAL A 233 4.09 -8.42 5.88
CA VAL A 233 4.25 -8.15 4.43
C VAL A 233 2.92 -7.85 3.72
N GLY A 234 1.79 -8.14 4.36
CA GLY A 234 0.47 -7.84 3.84
C GLY A 234 -0.60 -7.98 4.91
N TYR A 235 -1.68 -7.23 4.77
CA TYR A 235 -2.84 -7.29 5.66
C TYR A 235 -4.05 -6.70 4.96
N GLN A 236 -5.22 -7.19 5.33
CA GLN A 236 -6.50 -6.75 4.82
C GLN A 236 -7.59 -6.98 5.87
N VAL A 237 -8.57 -6.08 5.90
CA VAL A 237 -9.81 -6.26 6.66
C VAL A 237 -10.85 -6.85 5.72
N ALA A 238 -11.38 -8.02 6.06
CA ALA A 238 -12.34 -8.77 5.26
C ALA A 238 -13.10 -9.75 6.16
N ASP A 239 -14.33 -10.09 5.76
CA ASP A 239 -15.06 -11.26 6.24
C ASP A 239 -14.41 -12.50 5.61
N VAL A 240 -13.56 -13.20 6.38
CA VAL A 240 -12.69 -14.28 5.87
C VAL A 240 -13.42 -15.62 5.87
N ASP A 241 -14.36 -15.84 6.78
CA ASP A 241 -15.13 -17.09 6.92
C ASP A 241 -16.61 -16.99 6.52
N ASN A 242 -17.02 -15.81 6.04
CA ASN A 242 -18.35 -15.51 5.51
C ASN A 242 -19.45 -15.60 6.59
N ASP A 243 -19.15 -15.17 7.81
CA ASP A 243 -20.10 -15.08 8.92
C ASP A 243 -20.74 -13.69 9.06
N GLY A 244 -20.29 -12.71 8.27
CA GLY A 244 -20.74 -11.32 8.26
C GLY A 244 -20.03 -10.41 9.26
N LEU A 245 -19.10 -10.94 10.05
CA LEU A 245 -18.16 -10.20 10.86
C LEU A 245 -16.91 -9.88 10.03
N MET A 246 -16.11 -8.93 10.50
CA MET A 246 -14.92 -8.49 9.76
C MET A 246 -13.68 -8.81 10.57
N GLU A 247 -12.73 -9.50 9.95
CA GLU A 247 -11.48 -9.87 10.57
C GLU A 247 -10.31 -9.13 9.93
N LEU A 248 -9.23 -8.99 10.69
CA LEU A 248 -7.93 -8.63 10.14
C LEU A 248 -7.15 -9.90 9.78
N ALA A 249 -6.99 -10.16 8.48
CA ALA A 249 -6.04 -11.12 7.97
C ALA A 249 -4.65 -10.48 7.83
N VAL A 250 -3.61 -11.10 8.38
CA VAL A 250 -2.21 -10.61 8.36
C VAL A 250 -1.27 -11.70 7.85
N ALA A 251 -0.48 -11.38 6.83
CA ALA A 251 0.59 -12.21 6.31
C ALA A 251 1.95 -11.76 6.86
N SER A 252 2.74 -12.69 7.39
CA SER A 252 4.11 -12.44 7.85
C SER A 252 5.13 -13.44 7.31
N VAL A 253 6.37 -12.98 7.15
CA VAL A 253 7.54 -13.81 6.80
C VAL A 253 8.37 -14.02 8.05
N THR A 254 8.37 -15.24 8.57
CA THR A 254 8.98 -15.62 9.87
C THR A 254 10.44 -16.04 9.76
N SER A 255 10.85 -16.53 8.59
CA SER A 255 12.23 -16.86 8.26
C SER A 255 12.50 -16.41 6.83
N GLU A 256 13.45 -15.52 6.67
CA GLU A 256 13.98 -15.11 5.37
C GLU A 256 15.16 -16.04 5.02
N SER A 257 15.40 -16.31 3.73
CA SER A 257 16.48 -17.21 3.25
C SER A 257 17.90 -16.67 3.46
N TYR A 258 18.07 -15.59 4.23
CA TYR A 258 19.37 -15.04 4.61
C TYR A 258 20.17 -16.00 5.52
N PHE A 259 19.50 -16.95 6.17
CA PHE A 259 20.11 -18.01 6.99
C PHE A 259 19.82 -19.39 6.40
N LEU A 260 20.64 -20.41 6.74
CA LEU A 260 20.41 -21.80 6.34
C LEU A 260 18.96 -22.23 6.70
N GLY A 261 18.13 -22.47 5.68
CA GLY A 261 16.76 -22.95 5.85
C GLY A 261 15.83 -22.53 4.70
N PHE A 262 14.68 -23.18 4.62
CA PHE A 262 13.62 -22.78 3.69
C PHE A 262 12.87 -21.55 4.23
N PRO A 263 12.48 -20.61 3.36
CA PRO A 263 11.66 -19.48 3.77
C PRO A 263 10.33 -19.96 4.35
N LYS A 264 9.86 -19.28 5.40
CA LYS A 264 8.60 -19.63 6.09
C LYS A 264 7.70 -18.42 6.20
N SER A 265 6.47 -18.55 5.76
CA SER A 265 5.41 -17.56 5.93
C SER A 265 4.32 -18.06 6.88
N ARG A 266 3.51 -17.12 7.39
CA ARG A 266 2.34 -17.37 8.22
C ARG A 266 1.22 -16.43 7.80
N LEU A 267 -0.01 -16.94 7.82
CA LEU A 267 -1.23 -16.13 7.81
C LEU A 267 -1.86 -16.23 9.21
N VAL A 268 -2.26 -15.09 9.78
CA VAL A 268 -2.97 -15.00 11.06
C VAL A 268 -4.22 -14.17 10.85
N VAL A 269 -5.33 -14.60 11.43
CA VAL A 269 -6.61 -13.89 11.40
C VAL A 269 -6.92 -13.42 12.82
N TYR A 270 -7.39 -12.18 12.95
CA TYR A 270 -7.80 -11.58 14.21
C TYR A 270 -9.23 -11.09 14.10
N ASP A 271 -10.06 -11.46 15.05
CA ASP A 271 -11.39 -10.90 15.22
C ASP A 271 -11.24 -9.41 15.59
N LEU A 272 -12.05 -8.55 14.98
CA LEU A 272 -12.09 -7.11 15.29
C LEU A 272 -13.24 -6.74 16.23
N GLU A 273 -14.01 -7.72 16.71
CA GLU A 273 -15.14 -7.56 17.66
C GLU A 273 -14.76 -7.80 19.12
#